data_AF-A0A2N2WGG0-F1
#
_entry.id   AF-A0A2N2WGG0-F1
#
_cell.length_a   1.000
_cell.length_b   1.000
_cell.length_c   1.000
_cell.angle_alpha   90.00
_cell.angle_beta   90.00
_cell.angle_gamma   90.00
#
_symmetry.space_group_name_H-M   'P 1'
#
loop_
_entity.id
_entity.type
_entity.pdbx_description
1 polymer ?
#
loop_
_entity_poly.entity_id
_entity_poly.type
_entity_poly.pdbx_seq_one_letter_code
_entity_poly.pdbx_strand_id
1 'polypeptide(L)'
;MKTSTVLIRTTAFSALLFFAASFLSFSFQLYPVYDYSQHGTGFWSQTLSFPLQYYSQFMTDSTLHFEWDISNLCADIVIFWTSTLAFIVLRNKFMLSSK
;
A
#
# COMPACT_ATOMS: atom_id res chain seq x y z
N MET A 1 9.09 -28.19 -9.50
CA MET A 1 9.74 -27.18 -8.63
C MET A 1 9.33 -27.45 -7.19
N LYS A 2 10.27 -27.45 -6.23
CA LYS A 2 9.94 -27.65 -4.80
C LYS A 2 9.06 -26.50 -4.32
N THR A 3 7.95 -26.79 -3.64
CA THR A 3 6.94 -25.81 -3.17
C THR A 3 7.55 -24.61 -2.47
N SER A 4 8.62 -24.84 -1.69
CA SER A 4 9.40 -23.80 -1.01
C SER A 4 9.96 -22.73 -1.95
N THR A 5 10.44 -23.12 -3.14
CA THR A 5 10.97 -22.17 -4.13
C THR A 5 9.87 -21.28 -4.70
N VAL A 6 8.67 -21.81 -4.87
CA VAL A 6 7.50 -21.04 -5.35
C VAL A 6 7.08 -20.02 -4.29
N LEU A 7 7.01 -20.42 -3.03
CA LEU A 7 6.63 -19.53 -1.92
C LEU A 7 7.64 -18.39 -1.73
N ILE A 8 8.94 -18.68 -1.76
CA ILE A 8 9.99 -17.65 -1.61
C ILE A 8 9.91 -16.65 -2.77
N ARG A 9 9.79 -17.13 -4.01
CA ARG A 9 9.67 -16.26 -5.19
C ARG A 9 8.40 -15.41 -5.15
N THR A 10 7.29 -16.00 -4.72
CA THR A 10 6.01 -15.29 -4.56
C THR A 10 6.14 -14.19 -3.53
N THR A 11 6.75 -14.47 -2.39
CA THR A 11 6.95 -13.50 -1.31
C THR A 11 7.87 -12.35 -1.73
N ALA A 12 8.98 -12.66 -2.41
CA ALA A 12 9.88 -11.63 -2.93
C ALA A 12 9.18 -10.75 -3.98
N PHE A 13 8.42 -11.35 -4.89
CA PHE A 13 7.70 -10.62 -5.92
C PHE A 13 6.55 -9.78 -5.35
N SER A 14 5.80 -10.31 -4.37
CA SER A 14 4.73 -9.57 -3.70
C SER A 14 5.28 -8.37 -2.91
N ALA A 15 6.42 -8.53 -2.24
CA ALA A 15 7.08 -7.43 -1.53
C ALA A 15 7.49 -6.32 -2.50
N LEU A 16 8.09 -6.68 -3.65
CA LEU A 16 8.49 -5.71 -4.67
C LEU A 16 7.28 -4.96 -5.25
N LEU A 17 6.18 -5.66 -5.53
CA LEU A 17 4.94 -5.04 -6.00
C LEU A 17 4.32 -4.12 -4.95
N PHE A 18 4.28 -4.56 -3.69
CA PHE A 18 3.76 -3.76 -2.58
C PHE A 18 4.55 -2.46 -2.40
N PHE A 19 5.89 -2.53 -2.37
CA PHE A 19 6.73 -1.33 -2.24
C PHE A 19 6.58 -0.39 -3.44
N ALA A 20 6.54 -0.93 -4.67
CA ALA A 20 6.36 -0.12 -5.87
C ALA A 20 5.01 0.62 -5.87
N ALA A 21 3.92 -0.08 -5.53
CA ALA A 21 2.59 0.52 -5.48
C ALA A 21 2.48 1.54 -4.34
N SER A 22 3.01 1.22 -3.15
CA SER A 22 3.04 2.14 -2.00
C SER A 22 3.83 3.40 -2.32
N PHE A 23 4.99 3.27 -2.98
CA PHE A 23 5.82 4.40 -3.38
C PHE A 23 5.12 5.31 -4.40
N LEU A 24 4.44 4.73 -5.40
CA LEU A 24 3.68 5.50 -6.37
C LEU A 24 2.54 6.27 -5.68
N SER A 25 1.77 5.61 -4.84
CA SER A 25 0.65 6.23 -4.12
C SER A 25 1.12 7.36 -3.20
N PHE A 26 2.22 7.15 -2.48
CA PHE A 26 2.85 8.20 -1.69
C PHE A 26 3.30 9.39 -2.57
N SER A 27 3.92 9.12 -3.71
CA SER A 27 4.37 10.16 -4.64
C SER A 27 3.21 10.98 -5.20
N PHE A 28 2.05 10.35 -5.45
CA PHE A 28 0.85 11.06 -5.87
C PHE A 28 0.20 11.86 -4.74
N GLN A 29 0.23 11.37 -3.50
CA GLN A 29 -0.28 12.08 -2.33
C GLN A 29 0.60 13.27 -1.91
N LEU A 30 1.91 13.18 -2.19
CA LEU A 30 2.84 14.29 -2.03
C LEU A 30 2.85 15.26 -3.22
N TYR A 31 2.15 14.95 -4.32
CA TYR A 31 2.02 15.89 -5.42
C TYR A 31 1.13 17.05 -4.96
N PRO A 32 1.65 18.28 -4.95
CA PRO A 32 1.14 19.28 -4.02
C PRO A 32 -0.14 19.92 -4.57
N VAL A 33 -1.22 19.83 -3.81
CA VAL A 33 -2.24 20.89 -3.83
C VAL A 33 -1.62 22.09 -3.11
N TYR A 34 -0.77 22.84 -3.83
CA TYR A 34 -0.38 24.19 -3.45
C TYR A 34 -1.60 25.10 -3.62
N ASP A 35 -2.56 25.00 -2.71
CA ASP A 35 -3.54 26.07 -2.50
C ASP A 35 -3.46 26.56 -1.05
N TYR A 36 -2.35 27.25 -0.78
CA TYR A 36 -2.16 28.00 0.46
C TYR A 36 -3.14 29.18 0.61
N SER A 37 -4.04 29.42 -0.35
CA SER A 37 -4.99 30.53 -0.32
C SER A 37 -6.36 30.19 0.30
N GLN A 38 -6.66 28.91 0.54
CA GLN A 38 -7.96 28.49 1.11
C GLN A 38 -7.93 28.10 2.59
N HIS A 39 -6.77 28.14 3.26
CA HIS A 39 -6.67 27.81 4.68
C HIS A 39 -6.35 29.04 5.53
N GLY A 40 -7.26 30.02 5.44
CA GLY A 40 -7.46 30.96 6.52
C GLY A 40 -7.94 30.17 7.74
N THR A 41 -7.07 30.02 8.74
CA THR A 41 -7.29 29.39 10.06
C THR A 41 -7.30 27.85 10.09
N GLY A 42 -6.22 27.27 10.65
CA GLY A 42 -6.38 26.34 11.77
C GLY A 42 -6.13 24.84 11.58
N PHE A 43 -6.25 24.24 10.39
CA PHE A 43 -6.23 22.77 10.31
C PHE A 43 -5.56 22.26 9.03
N TRP A 44 -4.43 21.57 9.18
CA TRP A 44 -3.78 20.78 8.12
C TRP A 44 -3.85 19.30 8.50
N SER A 45 -4.32 18.46 7.57
CA SER A 45 -4.30 17.01 7.72
C SER A 45 -3.50 16.37 6.59
N GLN A 46 -2.48 15.61 6.94
CA GLN A 46 -1.72 14.79 6.00
C GLN A 46 -2.00 13.32 6.30
N THR A 47 -2.52 12.60 5.31
CA THR A 47 -2.77 11.16 5.42
C THR A 47 -1.82 10.42 4.49
N LEU A 48 -1.23 9.33 4.97
CA LEU A 48 -0.52 8.38 4.14
C LEU A 48 -1.37 7.11 4.02
N SER A 49 -1.63 6.69 2.79
CA SER A 49 -2.46 5.52 2.50
C SER A 49 -1.96 4.77 1.27
N PHE A 50 -2.04 3.44 1.29
CA PHE A 50 -2.20 2.58 0.13
C PHE A 50 -2.05 1.07 0.47
N PRO A 51 -3.03 0.24 0.05
CA PRO A 51 -4.42 0.51 -0.33
C PRO A 51 -5.33 1.10 0.77
N LEU A 52 -5.01 0.89 2.03
CA LEU A 52 -5.73 1.44 3.18
C LEU A 52 -4.93 2.58 3.81
N GLN A 53 -5.55 3.36 4.70
CA GLN A 53 -4.86 4.42 5.43
C GLN A 53 -4.09 3.84 6.61
N TYR A 54 -2.77 4.03 6.62
CA TYR A 54 -1.90 3.55 7.70
C TYR A 54 -1.38 4.67 8.60
N TYR A 55 -1.42 5.92 8.14
CA TYR A 55 -0.98 7.07 8.94
C TYR A 55 -1.87 8.28 8.71
N SER A 56 -2.23 8.96 9.80
CA SER A 56 -2.88 10.27 9.80
C SER A 56 -2.09 11.23 10.67
N GLN A 57 -1.84 12.43 10.16
CA GLN A 57 -1.31 13.55 10.92
C GLN A 57 -2.30 14.69 10.79
N PHE A 58 -2.78 15.20 11.91
CA PHE A 58 -3.74 16.29 11.94
C PHE A 58 -3.45 17.22 13.11
N MET A 59 -3.72 18.50 12.91
CA MET A 59 -3.61 19.49 13.98
C MET A 59 -4.99 19.68 14.60
N THR A 60 -5.08 19.73 15.93
CA THR A 60 -6.28 20.17 16.64
C THR A 60 -5.83 21.25 17.60
N ASP A 61 -6.36 22.47 17.43
CA ASP A 61 -5.85 23.68 18.07
C ASP A 61 -4.34 23.91 17.81
N SER A 62 -3.54 24.08 18.86
CA SER A 62 -2.07 24.24 18.79
C SER A 62 -1.31 22.91 18.96
N THR A 63 -2.03 21.78 19.01
CA THR A 63 -1.46 20.45 19.25
C THR A 63 -1.46 19.60 17.98
N LEU A 64 -0.31 19.01 17.70
CA LEU A 64 -0.11 18.08 16.58
C LEU A 64 -0.41 16.66 17.05
N HIS A 65 -1.32 15.98 16.36
CA HIS A 65 -1.66 14.59 16.59
C HIS A 65 -1.21 13.72 15.43
N PHE A 66 -0.80 12.50 15.76
CA PHE A 66 -0.44 11.47 14.80
C PHE A 66 -1.06 10.14 15.22
N GLU A 67 -1.54 9.39 14.25
CA GLU A 67 -2.16 8.08 14.45
C GLU A 67 -1.65 7.10 13.40
N TRP A 68 -1.22 5.93 13.88
CA TRP A 68 -0.80 4.82 13.03
C TRP A 68 -1.83 3.70 13.11
N ASP A 69 -2.35 3.28 11.96
CA ASP A 69 -3.15 2.06 11.85
C ASP A 69 -2.30 0.94 11.25
N ILE A 70 -1.63 0.21 12.15
CA ILE A 70 -0.79 -0.94 11.79
C ILE A 70 -1.64 -2.08 11.21
N SER A 71 -2.92 -2.18 11.60
CA SER A 71 -3.82 -3.22 11.10
C SER A 71 -4.04 -3.09 9.60
N ASN A 72 -4.22 -1.85 9.14
CA ASN A 72 -4.36 -1.53 7.71
C ASN A 72 -3.09 -1.85 6.92
N LEU A 73 -1.90 -1.51 7.46
CA LEU A 73 -0.63 -1.88 6.86
C LEU A 73 -0.48 -3.41 6.71
N CYS A 74 -0.84 -4.16 7.75
CA CYS A 74 -0.79 -5.62 7.70
C CYS A 74 -1.81 -6.20 6.70
N ALA A 75 -3.02 -5.66 6.64
CA ALA A 75 -4.05 -6.08 5.69
C ALA A 75 -3.58 -5.90 4.25
N ASP A 76 -2.98 -4.75 3.94
CA ASP A 76 -2.45 -4.43 2.62
C ASP A 76 -1.33 -5.39 2.17
N ILE A 77 -0.41 -5.75 3.08
CA ILE A 77 0.63 -6.75 2.84
C ILE A 77 0.02 -8.12 2.52
N VAL A 78 -0.98 -8.55 3.29
CA VAL A 78 -1.67 -9.83 3.10
C VAL A 78 -2.43 -9.86 1.78
N ILE A 79 -3.12 -8.77 1.42
CA ILE A 79 -3.84 -8.64 0.15
C ILE A 79 -2.86 -8.76 -1.03
N PHE A 80 -1.72 -8.08 -0.98
CA PHE A 80 -0.71 -8.17 -2.04
C PHE A 80 -0.12 -9.58 -2.16
N TRP A 81 0.21 -10.22 -1.03
CA TRP A 81 0.77 -11.56 -1.04
C TRP A 81 -0.23 -12.59 -1.59
N THR A 82 -1.47 -12.58 -1.12
CA THR A 82 -2.53 -13.50 -1.57
C THR A 82 -2.89 -13.27 -3.04
N SER A 83 -3.00 -12.02 -3.49
CA SER A 83 -3.26 -11.68 -4.89
C SER A 83 -2.13 -12.16 -5.81
N THR A 84 -0.88 -11.97 -5.39
CA THR A 84 0.30 -12.43 -6.14
C THR A 84 0.32 -13.96 -6.23
N LEU A 85 0.04 -14.65 -5.13
CA LEU A 85 -0.04 -16.11 -5.10
C LEU A 85 -1.16 -16.61 -6.01
N ALA A 86 -2.36 -16.03 -5.92
CA ALA A 86 -3.50 -16.39 -6.75
C ALA A 86 -3.18 -16.22 -8.24
N PHE A 87 -2.58 -15.09 -8.63
CA PHE A 87 -2.14 -14.84 -10.00
C PHE A 87 -1.17 -15.90 -10.51
N ILE A 88 -0.14 -16.26 -9.73
CA ILE A 88 0.84 -17.28 -10.13
C ILE A 88 0.18 -18.66 -10.29
N VAL A 89 -0.70 -19.04 -9.36
CA VAL A 89 -1.43 -20.32 -9.41
C VAL A 89 -2.34 -20.38 -10.64
N LEU A 90 -3.13 -19.33 -10.88
CA LEU A 90 -4.02 -19.25 -12.04
C LEU A 90 -3.25 -19.30 -13.36
N ARG A 91 -2.18 -18.50 -13.49
CA ARG A 91 -1.30 -18.49 -14.67
C ARG A 91 -0.77 -19.89 -14.98
N ASN A 92 -0.28 -20.60 -13.96
CA ASN A 92 0.25 -21.95 -14.14
C ASN A 92 -0.83 -22.93 -14.58
N LYS A 93 -2.06 -22.80 -14.06
CA LYS A 93 -3.20 -23.63 -14.46
C LYS A 93 -3.60 -23.39 -15.93
N PHE A 94 -3.66 -22.14 -16.38
CA PHE A 94 -3.97 -21.80 -17.78
C PHE A 94 -2.90 -22.31 -18.75
N MET A 95 -1.62 -22.18 -18.41
CA MET A 95 -0.51 -22.68 -19.25
C MET A 95 -0.53 -24.20 -19.44
N LEU A 96 -1.02 -24.95 -18.45
CA LEU A 96 -1.17 -26.40 -18.52
C LEU A 96 -2.41 -26.81 -19.33
N SER A 97 -3.48 -26.01 -19.32
CA SER A 97 -4.70 -26.27 -20.09
C SER A 97 -4.57 -25.97 -21.59
N SER A 98 -3.51 -25.26 -22.00
CA SER A 98 -3.26 -24.86 -23.39
C SER A 98 -2.34 -25.83 -24.15
N LYS A 99 -1.93 -26.94 -23.54
CA LYS A 99 -1.12 -28.01 -24.14
C LYS A 99 -1.95 -29.27 -24.32
#